data_AF-A0AAD8Y855-F1
#
_entry.id   AF-A0AAD8Y855-F1
#
_cell.length_a   1.000
_cell.length_b   1.000
_cell.length_c   1.000
_cell.angle_alpha   90.00
_cell.angle_beta   90.00
_cell.angle_gamma   90.00
#
_symmetry.space_group_name_H-M   'P 1'
#
loop_
_entity.id
_entity.type
_entity.pdbx_description
1 polymer ?
#
loop_
_entity_poly.entity_id
_entity_poly.type
_entity_poly.pdbx_seq_one_letter_code
_entity_poly.pdbx_strand_id
1 'polypeptide(L)'
;MAAASASIRRLRMHQSAAASEQLPAQKSDSSSTIVDLRRLHNRQNKRIFSLRDQFIRTNVDIYLLGTLFVIINGLTLHLQVVEAMELSPDDIFCIDGPKSPAYRTFLWTADVYAIFFPIFCQSMAIFIYYALSRYLSFIPYTAIVFLVGVGIGYKAEYFQDDENAILISSLKWITMNGQVVLLVFLPGLIFLDAFTINVHLFFQAFWQLIIFAFPMVLAGAVLSGVVARYMLPYGWDWNLCMTFGSIISATDPVAVAGLFNALGAPPRMEMHISGESLLNDGSSVLLFNIFSQRFFYGMNVEGFGEDIGWGKGFELFFRLTFGGGLIGLCFGLSSVVILKLLNRRLSAEENVVQVVLTITAAYMSYFVADILCECSGIISTITCGLTVKVLGITLVHDVSLMLNFWRVLGEVLNTLLFVLGGTLWGNIISPSAGSLSLIRNTDQSDEPAKGSQ
;
A
#
# COMPACT_ATOMS: atom_id res chain seq x y z
N MET A 1 12.46 -28.85 12.90
CA MET A 1 13.26 -29.14 11.68
C MET A 1 13.99 -30.48 11.71
N ALA A 2 14.67 -30.88 12.80
CA ALA A 2 15.41 -32.16 12.88
C ALA A 2 14.54 -33.42 12.69
N ALA A 3 13.32 -33.45 13.24
CA ALA A 3 12.39 -34.58 13.07
C ALA A 3 11.88 -34.74 11.63
N ALA A 4 11.75 -33.62 10.89
CA ALA A 4 11.33 -33.63 9.49
C ALA A 4 12.44 -34.10 8.55
N SER A 5 13.70 -33.71 8.81
CA SER A 5 14.84 -34.19 8.03
C SER A 5 15.08 -35.69 8.23
N ALA A 6 14.88 -36.20 9.47
CA ALA A 6 14.95 -37.63 9.77
C ALA A 6 13.86 -38.44 9.03
N SER A 7 12.65 -37.89 8.92
CA SER A 7 11.52 -38.54 8.25
C SER A 7 11.70 -38.60 6.72
N ILE A 8 12.20 -37.52 6.12
CA ILE A 8 12.53 -37.46 4.68
C ILE A 8 13.71 -38.37 4.34
N ARG A 9 14.70 -38.48 5.24
CA ARG A 9 15.85 -39.38 5.06
C ARG A 9 15.44 -40.85 5.13
N ARG A 10 14.52 -41.23 6.03
CA ARG A 10 13.92 -42.59 6.07
C ARG A 10 13.13 -42.91 4.81
N LEU A 11 12.39 -41.94 4.25
CA LEU A 11 11.66 -42.10 2.99
C LEU A 11 12.59 -42.31 1.78
N ARG A 12 13.70 -41.56 1.70
CA ARG A 12 14.73 -41.78 0.66
C ARG A 12 15.38 -43.17 0.78
N MET A 13 15.63 -43.65 2.00
CA MET A 13 16.20 -44.99 2.21
C MET A 13 15.24 -46.12 1.84
N HIS A 14 13.93 -45.95 2.07
CA HIS A 14 12.93 -46.91 1.61
C HIS A 14 12.78 -46.92 0.07
N GLN A 15 12.90 -45.76 -0.59
CA GLN A 15 12.90 -45.70 -2.05
C GLN A 15 14.14 -46.32 -2.69
N SER A 16 15.32 -46.15 -2.07
CA SER A 16 16.55 -46.79 -2.56
C SER A 16 16.57 -48.30 -2.33
N ALA A 17 16.02 -48.78 -1.20
CA ALA A 17 15.93 -50.21 -0.91
C ALA A 17 14.93 -50.94 -1.84
N ALA A 18 13.83 -50.29 -2.20
CA ALA A 18 12.86 -50.84 -3.15
C ALA A 18 13.38 -50.88 -4.61
N ALA A 19 14.43 -50.12 -4.93
CA ALA A 19 15.04 -50.09 -6.27
C ALA A 19 16.12 -51.17 -6.46
N SER A 20 16.58 -51.85 -5.40
CA SER A 20 17.69 -52.82 -5.45
C SER A 20 17.29 -54.30 -5.35
N GLU A 21 16.00 -54.61 -5.24
CA GLU A 21 15.54 -56.01 -5.13
C GLU A 21 15.25 -56.57 -6.54
N GLN A 22 16.20 -57.33 -7.08
CA GLN A 22 16.03 -58.09 -8.32
C GLN A 22 14.91 -59.14 -8.14
N LEU A 23 13.76 -58.93 -8.79
CA LEU A 23 12.70 -59.93 -8.87
C LEU A 23 13.12 -61.09 -9.79
N PRO A 24 12.97 -62.37 -9.37
CA PRO A 24 13.13 -63.50 -10.27
C PRO A 24 11.94 -63.59 -11.24
N ALA A 25 12.23 -63.99 -12.47
CA ALA A 25 11.26 -64.09 -13.56
C ALA A 25 10.15 -65.11 -13.26
N GLN A 26 8.92 -64.62 -13.04
CA GLN A 26 7.72 -65.44 -13.13
C GLN A 26 6.64 -64.71 -13.94
N LYS A 27 6.20 -65.36 -15.03
CA LYS A 27 5.08 -64.96 -15.88
C LYS A 27 3.79 -64.95 -15.06
N SER A 28 3.31 -63.80 -14.62
CA SER A 28 1.90 -63.61 -14.25
C SER A 28 1.42 -62.21 -14.57
N ASP A 29 0.40 -62.14 -15.42
CA ASP A 29 -0.55 -61.05 -15.66
C ASP A 29 -0.05 -59.59 -15.44
N SER A 30 0.55 -59.04 -16.49
CA SER A 30 1.05 -57.65 -16.50
C SER A 30 -0.06 -56.61 -16.40
N SER A 31 -1.31 -56.97 -16.73
CA SER A 31 -2.44 -56.03 -16.74
C SER A 31 -2.94 -55.71 -15.33
N SER A 32 -3.05 -56.71 -14.45
CA SER A 32 -3.49 -56.55 -13.07
C SER A 32 -2.45 -55.79 -12.25
N THR A 33 -1.17 -56.11 -12.45
CA THR A 33 -0.03 -55.48 -11.78
C THR A 33 0.07 -53.98 -12.11
N ILE A 34 -0.17 -53.59 -13.37
CA ILE A 34 -0.17 -52.17 -13.79
C ILE A 34 -1.37 -51.42 -13.21
N VAL A 35 -2.55 -52.05 -13.15
CA VAL A 35 -3.75 -51.46 -12.55
C VAL A 35 -3.57 -51.22 -11.06
N ASP A 36 -2.95 -52.17 -10.35
CA ASP A 36 -2.68 -52.04 -8.92
C ASP A 36 -1.59 -51.00 -8.60
N LEU A 37 -0.53 -50.91 -9.43
CA LEU A 37 0.46 -49.85 -9.33
C LEU A 37 -0.16 -48.46 -9.56
N ARG A 38 -1.06 -48.32 -10.54
CA ARG A 38 -1.77 -47.05 -10.81
C ARG A 38 -2.71 -46.68 -9.68
N ARG A 39 -3.39 -47.65 -9.05
CA ARG A 39 -4.23 -47.45 -7.86
C ARG A 39 -3.41 -47.04 -6.64
N LEU A 40 -2.24 -47.66 -6.43
CA LEU A 40 -1.31 -47.29 -5.35
C LEU A 40 -0.74 -45.88 -5.55
N HIS A 41 -0.32 -45.54 -6.78
CA HIS A 41 0.15 -44.20 -7.13
C HIS A 41 -0.93 -43.13 -6.89
N ASN A 42 -2.17 -43.38 -7.31
CA ASN A 42 -3.29 -42.46 -7.08
C ASN A 42 -3.65 -42.34 -5.59
N ARG A 43 -3.58 -43.42 -4.81
CA ARG A 43 -3.79 -43.37 -3.35
C ARG A 43 -2.68 -42.60 -2.64
N GLN A 44 -1.43 -42.75 -3.08
CA GLN A 44 -0.31 -41.97 -2.55
C GLN A 44 -0.44 -40.49 -2.91
N ASN A 45 -0.75 -40.14 -4.15
CA ASN A 45 -0.98 -38.75 -4.54
C ASN A 45 -2.13 -38.13 -3.74
N LYS A 46 -3.27 -38.82 -3.58
CA LYS A 46 -4.38 -38.33 -2.74
C LYS A 46 -3.96 -38.12 -1.27
N ARG A 47 -3.15 -39.02 -0.70
CA ARG A 47 -2.60 -38.83 0.66
C ARG A 47 -1.62 -37.66 0.74
N ILE A 48 -0.77 -37.45 -0.27
CA ILE A 48 0.17 -36.33 -0.32
C ILE A 48 -0.59 -35.00 -0.42
N PHE A 49 -1.62 -34.91 -1.28
CA PHE A 49 -2.49 -33.73 -1.35
C PHE A 49 -3.21 -33.46 -0.04
N SER A 50 -3.79 -34.49 0.59
CA SER A 50 -4.45 -34.37 1.90
C SER A 50 -3.49 -33.90 2.99
N LEU A 51 -2.28 -34.46 3.06
CA LEU A 51 -1.26 -34.08 4.05
C LEU A 51 -0.74 -32.66 3.79
N ARG A 52 -0.60 -32.27 2.52
CA ARG A 52 -0.25 -30.91 2.13
C ARG A 52 -1.32 -29.92 2.59
N ASP A 53 -2.59 -30.20 2.34
CA ASP A 53 -3.70 -29.33 2.74
C ASP A 53 -3.90 -29.28 4.26
N GLN A 54 -3.58 -30.37 4.96
CA GLN A 54 -3.60 -30.41 6.42
C GLN A 54 -2.42 -29.63 7.00
N PHE A 55 -1.22 -29.76 6.43
CA PHE A 55 -0.03 -29.01 6.82
C PHE A 55 -0.16 -27.51 6.54
N ILE A 56 -0.76 -27.13 5.40
CA ILE A 56 -1.07 -25.73 5.08
C ILE A 56 -2.04 -25.17 6.11
N ARG A 57 -3.12 -25.89 6.44
CA ARG A 57 -4.06 -25.47 7.49
C ARG A 57 -3.37 -25.29 8.84
N THR A 58 -2.58 -26.27 9.29
CA THR A 58 -1.89 -26.18 10.58
C THR A 58 -0.89 -25.03 10.63
N ASN A 59 -0.12 -24.76 9.57
CA ASN A 59 0.81 -23.63 9.56
C ASN A 59 0.11 -22.27 9.47
N VAL A 60 -1.00 -22.19 8.75
CA VAL A 60 -1.85 -20.98 8.72
C VAL A 60 -2.46 -20.76 10.09
N ASP A 61 -2.96 -21.81 10.75
CA ASP A 61 -3.52 -21.72 12.11
C ASP A 61 -2.45 -21.35 13.14
N ILE A 62 -1.21 -21.85 13.02
CA ILE A 62 -0.07 -21.47 13.87
C ILE A 62 0.35 -20.01 13.61
N TYR A 63 0.40 -19.58 12.36
CA TYR A 63 0.73 -18.19 12.02
C TYR A 63 -0.36 -17.24 12.49
N LEU A 64 -1.64 -17.61 12.33
CA LEU A 64 -2.79 -16.87 12.85
C LEU A 64 -2.80 -16.85 14.37
N LEU A 65 -2.46 -17.94 15.06
CA LEU A 65 -2.31 -17.97 16.52
C LEU A 65 -1.11 -17.14 16.99
N GLY A 66 0.01 -17.15 16.26
CA GLY A 66 1.19 -16.34 16.55
C GLY A 66 0.95 -14.84 16.33
N THR A 67 0.22 -14.48 15.29
CA THR A 67 -0.20 -13.10 15.04
C THR A 67 -1.28 -12.66 16.02
N LEU A 68 -2.27 -13.50 16.35
CA LEU A 68 -3.22 -13.25 17.43
C LEU A 68 -2.48 -13.09 18.77
N PHE A 69 -1.45 -13.90 19.03
CA PHE A 69 -0.58 -13.79 20.20
C PHE A 69 0.18 -12.46 20.19
N VAL A 70 0.76 -12.00 19.08
CA VAL A 70 1.42 -10.68 18.97
C VAL A 70 0.42 -9.53 19.06
N ILE A 71 -0.80 -9.68 18.54
CA ILE A 71 -1.89 -8.70 18.64
C ILE A 71 -2.36 -8.58 20.10
N ILE A 72 -2.47 -9.70 20.81
CA ILE A 72 -2.88 -9.77 22.23
C ILE A 72 -1.72 -9.35 23.17
N ASN A 73 -0.48 -9.72 22.83
CA ASN A 73 0.74 -9.50 23.63
C ASN A 73 1.63 -8.37 23.10
N GLY A 74 1.15 -7.52 22.18
CA GLY A 74 1.78 -6.23 21.87
C GLY A 74 1.89 -5.33 23.10
N LEU A 75 1.11 -5.66 24.14
CA LEU A 75 1.18 -5.15 25.52
C LEU A 75 2.43 -5.64 26.30
N THR A 76 3.07 -6.74 25.89
CA THR A 76 4.10 -7.46 26.67
C THR A 76 5.48 -7.47 26.00
N LEU A 77 5.57 -7.20 24.69
CA LEU A 77 6.84 -7.17 23.94
C LEU A 77 7.79 -6.05 24.45
N HIS A 78 7.23 -5.03 25.10
CA HIS A 78 7.96 -3.90 25.66
C HIS A 78 8.94 -4.31 26.78
N LEU A 79 8.63 -5.37 27.54
CA LEU A 79 9.46 -5.78 28.68
C LEU A 79 10.75 -6.52 28.25
N GLN A 80 10.75 -7.21 27.11
CA GLN A 80 11.90 -8.04 26.71
C GLN A 80 12.89 -7.33 25.77
N VAL A 81 12.43 -6.41 24.91
CA VAL A 81 13.32 -5.68 23.99
C VAL A 81 14.21 -4.67 24.73
N VAL A 82 13.68 -4.06 25.80
CA VAL A 82 14.42 -3.13 26.67
C VAL A 82 15.47 -3.87 27.50
N GLU A 83 15.20 -5.11 27.89
CA GLU A 83 16.17 -5.98 28.60
C GLU A 83 17.30 -6.48 27.67
N ALA A 84 17.07 -6.53 26.36
CA ALA A 84 18.02 -7.07 25.37
C ALA A 84 18.91 -6.01 24.69
N MET A 85 18.57 -4.72 24.79
CA MET A 85 19.44 -3.63 24.33
C MET A 85 20.42 -3.26 25.45
N GLU A 86 21.49 -4.05 25.60
CA GLU A 86 22.72 -3.63 26.28
C GLU A 86 23.39 -2.51 25.45
N LEU A 87 22.84 -1.30 25.52
CA LEU A 87 23.50 -0.07 25.13
C LEU A 87 24.49 0.30 26.24
N SER A 88 25.68 0.75 25.83
CA SER A 88 26.83 1.03 26.70
C SER A 88 26.45 1.90 27.91
N PRO A 89 26.93 1.56 29.12
CA PRO A 89 26.43 2.11 30.39
C PRO A 89 26.75 3.58 30.67
N ASP A 90 27.41 4.29 29.76
CA ASP A 90 27.89 5.65 30.03
C ASP A 90 26.91 6.77 29.58
N ASP A 91 25.90 6.48 28.75
CA ASP A 91 24.94 7.50 28.27
C ASP A 91 23.55 7.46 28.95
N ILE A 92 23.27 6.48 29.83
CA ILE A 92 21.92 6.24 30.41
C ILE A 92 21.86 6.59 31.92
N PHE A 93 22.78 7.40 32.44
CA PHE A 93 22.72 7.82 33.84
C PHE A 93 21.75 8.99 34.07
N CYS A 94 20.49 8.92 33.61
CA CYS A 94 19.43 9.89 33.96
C CYS A 94 17.98 9.49 33.60
N ILE A 95 17.66 8.21 33.32
CA ILE A 95 16.27 7.83 33.01
C ILE A 95 15.72 6.85 34.08
N ASP A 96 14.91 7.40 34.99
CA ASP A 96 14.28 6.72 36.13
C ASP A 96 13.24 5.65 35.70
N GLY A 97 13.67 4.50 35.20
CA GLY A 97 12.78 3.34 34.94
C GLY A 97 11.63 3.59 33.93
N PRO A 98 10.81 2.57 33.66
CA PRO A 98 9.78 2.60 32.62
C PRO A 98 8.60 3.56 32.89
N LYS A 99 8.56 4.18 34.08
CA LYS A 99 7.50 5.12 34.49
C LYS A 99 7.96 6.57 34.54
N SER A 100 9.25 6.86 34.32
CA SER A 100 9.71 8.24 34.32
C SER A 100 9.19 9.03 33.12
N PRO A 101 8.99 10.35 33.27
CA PRO A 101 8.70 11.25 32.17
C PRO A 101 9.79 11.18 31.08
N ALA A 102 11.06 11.05 31.48
CA ALA A 102 12.19 10.95 30.55
C ALA A 102 12.16 9.68 29.68
N TYR A 103 11.73 8.54 30.24
CA TYR A 103 11.54 7.29 29.50
C TYR A 103 10.41 7.38 28.49
N ARG A 104 9.29 8.02 28.88
CA ARG A 104 8.18 8.30 27.96
C ARG A 104 8.64 9.21 26.83
N THR A 105 9.34 10.30 27.11
CA THR A 105 9.91 11.18 26.07
C THR A 105 10.85 10.41 25.14
N PHE A 106 11.68 9.51 25.66
CA PHE A 106 12.55 8.66 24.86
C PHE A 106 11.77 7.75 23.89
N LEU A 107 10.71 7.09 24.35
CA LEU A 107 9.85 6.24 23.51
C LEU A 107 9.19 7.02 22.37
N TRP A 108 8.69 8.22 22.66
CA TRP A 108 8.16 9.14 21.65
C TRP A 108 9.22 9.56 20.64
N THR A 109 10.48 9.74 21.06
CA THR A 109 11.59 10.08 20.15
C THR A 109 12.19 8.90 19.37
N ALA A 110 11.97 7.66 19.79
CA ALA A 110 12.59 6.50 19.16
C ALA A 110 11.87 6.12 17.85
N ASP A 111 12.38 6.59 16.70
CA ASP A 111 11.84 6.29 15.36
C ASP A 111 11.70 4.79 15.06
N VAL A 112 12.45 3.95 15.77
CA VAL A 112 12.41 2.48 15.70
C VAL A 112 10.98 1.94 15.85
N TYR A 113 10.14 2.55 16.69
CA TYR A 113 8.78 2.09 16.90
C TYR A 113 7.88 2.25 15.68
N ALA A 114 8.20 3.13 14.73
CA ALA A 114 7.40 3.30 13.51
C ALA A 114 7.33 2.00 12.68
N ILE A 115 8.30 1.09 12.80
CA ILE A 115 8.33 -0.17 12.03
C ILE A 115 7.20 -1.14 12.45
N PHE A 116 6.72 -1.05 13.70
CA PHE A 116 5.69 -1.96 14.19
C PHE A 116 4.34 -1.81 13.48
N PHE A 117 3.93 -0.59 13.19
CA PHE A 117 2.59 -0.32 12.63
C PHE A 117 2.37 -1.03 11.29
N PRO A 118 3.26 -0.94 10.28
CA PRO A 118 3.06 -1.67 9.02
C PRO A 118 2.99 -3.19 9.19
N ILE A 119 3.87 -3.77 10.02
CA ILE A 119 3.90 -5.22 10.27
C ILE A 119 2.62 -5.68 10.97
N PHE A 120 2.17 -4.91 11.96
CA PHE A 120 0.91 -5.16 12.66
C PHE A 120 -0.28 -5.09 11.69
N CYS A 121 -0.34 -4.05 10.85
CA CYS A 121 -1.39 -3.89 9.85
C CYS A 121 -1.48 -5.11 8.92
N GLN A 122 -0.34 -5.59 8.41
CA GLN A 122 -0.29 -6.75 7.52
C GLN A 122 -0.71 -8.05 8.21
N SER A 123 -0.25 -8.29 9.44
CA SER A 123 -0.64 -9.49 10.18
C SER A 123 -2.13 -9.53 10.51
N MET A 124 -2.69 -8.40 10.94
CA MET A 124 -4.12 -8.22 11.19
C MET A 124 -4.94 -8.37 9.90
N ALA A 125 -4.48 -7.78 8.80
CA ALA A 125 -5.11 -7.89 7.49
C ALA A 125 -5.26 -9.33 7.01
N ILE A 126 -4.24 -10.18 7.20
CA ILE A 126 -4.29 -11.60 6.86
C ILE A 126 -5.39 -12.32 7.65
N PHE A 127 -5.52 -12.00 8.94
CA PHE A 127 -6.58 -12.56 9.79
C PHE A 127 -7.97 -12.12 9.33
N ILE A 128 -8.15 -10.83 9.05
CA ILE A 128 -9.41 -10.27 8.54
C ILE A 128 -9.79 -10.94 7.22
N TYR A 129 -8.86 -11.06 6.28
CA TYR A 129 -9.09 -11.72 5.00
C TYR A 129 -9.47 -13.20 5.19
N TYR A 130 -8.77 -13.92 6.07
CA TYR A 130 -9.07 -15.32 6.40
C TYR A 130 -10.50 -15.49 6.94
N ALA A 131 -10.94 -14.58 7.82
CA ALA A 131 -12.27 -14.60 8.42
C ALA A 131 -13.37 -14.23 7.42
N LEU A 132 -13.19 -13.13 6.67
CA LEU A 132 -14.16 -12.66 5.68
C LEU A 132 -14.38 -13.69 4.56
N SER A 133 -13.31 -14.26 4.03
CA SER A 133 -13.39 -15.25 2.94
C SER A 133 -14.16 -16.53 3.31
N ARG A 134 -14.30 -16.85 4.60
CA ARG A 134 -15.02 -18.05 5.08
C ARG A 134 -16.42 -17.77 5.56
N TYR A 135 -16.61 -16.65 6.27
CA TYR A 135 -17.83 -16.42 7.02
C TYR A 135 -18.68 -15.27 6.46
N LEU A 136 -18.06 -14.26 5.82
CA LEU A 136 -18.72 -12.99 5.46
C LEU A 136 -18.22 -12.48 4.09
N SER A 137 -18.30 -13.31 3.06
CA SER A 137 -17.76 -13.00 1.72
C SER A 137 -18.46 -11.85 0.99
N PHE A 138 -19.62 -11.40 1.47
CA PHE A 138 -20.35 -10.27 0.90
C PHE A 138 -19.79 -8.90 1.32
N ILE A 139 -18.96 -8.84 2.36
CA ILE A 139 -18.42 -7.58 2.88
C ILE A 139 -17.10 -7.26 2.18
N PRO A 140 -16.92 -6.04 1.62
CA PRO A 140 -15.65 -5.62 1.05
C PRO A 140 -14.53 -5.63 2.09
N TYR A 141 -13.41 -6.27 1.74
CA TYR A 141 -12.25 -6.41 2.61
C TYR A 141 -11.68 -5.06 3.08
N THR A 142 -11.50 -4.11 2.14
CA THR A 142 -10.95 -2.78 2.41
C THR A 142 -11.79 -1.98 3.41
N ALA A 143 -13.12 -2.11 3.38
CA ALA A 143 -14.02 -1.45 4.31
C ALA A 143 -13.82 -1.91 5.76
N ILE A 144 -13.63 -3.22 5.98
CA ILE A 144 -13.37 -3.76 7.33
C ILE A 144 -12.01 -3.33 7.83
N VAL A 145 -10.98 -3.40 6.98
CA VAL A 145 -9.62 -2.96 7.33
C VAL A 145 -9.60 -1.48 7.71
N PHE A 146 -10.32 -0.63 6.97
CA PHE A 146 -10.51 0.78 7.33
C PHE A 146 -11.18 0.94 8.70
N LEU A 147 -12.32 0.28 8.94
CA LEU A 147 -13.03 0.36 10.23
C LEU A 147 -12.20 -0.13 11.41
N VAL A 148 -11.35 -1.14 11.22
CA VAL A 148 -10.42 -1.56 12.27
C VAL A 148 -9.36 -0.49 12.51
N GLY A 149 -8.85 0.16 11.45
CA GLY A 149 -8.02 1.36 11.58
C GLY A 149 -8.70 2.45 12.40
N VAL A 150 -9.97 2.74 12.16
CA VAL A 150 -10.76 3.71 12.97
C VAL A 150 -10.73 3.34 14.45
N GLY A 151 -10.91 2.06 14.78
CA GLY A 151 -10.83 1.57 16.16
C GLY A 151 -9.43 1.75 16.78
N ILE A 152 -8.37 1.57 16.00
CA ILE A 152 -6.97 1.80 16.45
C ILE A 152 -6.76 3.29 16.74
N GLY A 153 -7.11 4.16 15.80
CA GLY A 153 -6.94 5.61 15.93
C GLY A 153 -7.73 6.21 17.09
N TYR A 154 -8.99 5.78 17.24
CA TYR A 154 -9.84 6.19 18.35
C TYR A 154 -9.23 5.78 19.70
N LYS A 155 -8.76 4.53 19.82
CA LYS A 155 -8.13 4.06 21.06
C LYS A 155 -6.80 4.76 21.35
N ALA A 156 -5.99 5.01 20.33
CA ALA A 156 -4.70 5.68 20.47
C ALA A 156 -4.88 7.07 21.10
N GLU A 157 -5.87 7.82 20.64
CA GLU A 157 -6.17 9.18 21.14
C GLU A 157 -6.96 9.20 22.46
N TYR A 158 -7.86 8.23 22.66
CA TYR A 158 -8.73 8.20 23.84
C TYR A 158 -8.04 7.66 25.09
N PHE A 159 -7.27 6.58 24.97
CA PHE A 159 -6.65 5.93 26.13
C PHE A 159 -5.30 6.56 26.51
N GLN A 160 -4.64 7.27 25.59
CA GLN A 160 -3.27 7.82 25.78
C GLN A 160 -2.35 6.80 26.47
N ASP A 161 -2.44 5.55 26.02
CA ASP A 161 -1.70 4.43 26.60
C ASP A 161 -0.26 4.46 26.08
N ASP A 162 0.57 5.20 26.81
CA ASP A 162 2.01 5.39 26.57
C ASP A 162 2.83 4.09 26.68
N GLU A 163 2.24 2.96 27.09
CA GLU A 163 2.93 1.66 27.19
C GLU A 163 2.63 0.76 25.99
N ASN A 164 1.60 1.07 25.18
CA ASN A 164 1.22 0.24 24.04
C ASN A 164 1.98 0.62 22.76
N ALA A 165 2.99 -0.17 22.43
CA ALA A 165 3.85 0.04 21.27
C ALA A 165 3.09 0.17 19.93
N ILE A 166 1.94 -0.51 19.77
CA ILE A 166 1.14 -0.43 18.54
C ILE A 166 0.46 0.93 18.43
N LEU A 167 -0.09 1.46 19.52
CA LEU A 167 -0.77 2.75 19.54
C LEU A 167 0.24 3.88 19.30
N ILE A 168 1.39 3.85 19.98
CA ILE A 168 2.50 4.80 19.76
C ILE A 168 2.95 4.77 18.30
N SER A 169 3.18 3.58 17.74
CA SER A 169 3.57 3.41 16.35
C SER A 169 2.53 3.98 15.38
N SER A 170 1.24 3.73 15.64
CA SER A 170 0.14 4.25 14.81
C SER A 170 0.07 5.77 14.82
N LEU A 171 0.29 6.41 15.98
CA LEU A 171 0.32 7.86 16.13
C LEU A 171 1.47 8.48 15.31
N LYS A 172 2.67 7.87 15.33
CA LYS A 172 3.80 8.34 14.51
C LYS A 172 3.45 8.39 13.03
N TRP A 173 2.82 7.34 12.50
CA TRP A 173 2.44 7.29 11.09
C TRP A 173 1.40 8.34 10.70
N ILE A 174 0.38 8.57 11.53
CA ILE A 174 -0.64 9.60 11.21
C ILE A 174 -0.12 11.03 11.38
N THR A 175 0.92 11.24 12.20
CA THR A 175 1.59 12.54 12.34
C THR A 175 2.67 12.81 11.28
N MET A 176 3.00 11.80 10.46
CA MET A 176 4.01 11.93 9.43
C MET A 176 3.57 12.90 8.34
N ASN A 177 4.53 13.59 7.71
CA ASN A 177 4.25 14.52 6.64
C ASN A 177 3.49 13.83 5.49
N GLY A 178 2.35 14.40 5.10
CA GLY A 178 1.49 13.84 4.06
C GLY A 178 2.19 13.65 2.72
N GLN A 179 3.13 14.52 2.34
CA GLN A 179 3.91 14.37 1.10
C GLN A 179 4.81 13.14 1.14
N VAL A 180 5.39 12.81 2.30
CA VAL A 180 6.17 11.57 2.49
C VAL A 180 5.27 10.36 2.37
N VAL A 181 4.07 10.41 2.96
CA VAL A 181 3.07 9.35 2.83
C VAL A 181 2.73 9.14 1.35
N LEU A 182 2.40 10.20 0.61
CA LEU A 182 2.11 10.10 -0.83
C LEU A 182 3.29 9.53 -1.62
N LEU A 183 4.53 9.96 -1.36
CA LEU A 183 5.74 9.43 -2.00
C LEU A 183 5.98 7.94 -1.74
N VAL A 184 5.56 7.41 -0.60
CA VAL A 184 5.71 5.99 -0.26
C VAL A 184 4.65 5.13 -0.97
N PHE A 185 3.39 5.59 -1.00
CA PHE A 185 2.27 4.77 -1.45
C PHE A 185 1.90 4.98 -2.93
N LEU A 186 1.76 6.23 -3.38
CA LEU A 186 1.22 6.54 -4.70
C LEU A 186 2.04 5.97 -5.87
N PRO A 187 3.38 6.07 -5.91
CA PRO A 187 4.14 5.58 -7.06
C PRO A 187 3.93 4.09 -7.31
N GLY A 188 3.84 3.30 -6.22
CA GLY A 188 3.63 1.87 -6.29
C GLY A 188 2.24 1.49 -6.81
N LEU A 189 1.21 2.13 -6.27
CA LEU A 189 -0.20 1.89 -6.64
C LEU A 189 -0.48 2.31 -8.08
N ILE A 190 -0.08 3.53 -8.45
CA ILE A 190 -0.33 4.10 -9.78
C ILE A 190 0.43 3.31 -10.86
N PHE A 191 1.68 2.90 -10.58
CA PHE A 191 2.43 2.10 -11.54
C PHE A 191 1.80 0.73 -11.75
N LEU A 192 1.30 0.08 -10.68
CA LEU A 192 0.58 -1.18 -10.79
C LEU A 192 -0.65 -1.03 -11.70
N ASP A 193 -1.45 0.00 -11.51
CA ASP A 193 -2.66 0.23 -12.32
C ASP A 193 -2.32 0.49 -13.78
N ALA A 194 -1.34 1.36 -14.03
CA ALA A 194 -0.83 1.61 -15.37
C ALA A 194 -0.23 0.36 -16.04
N PHE A 195 0.44 -0.50 -15.28
CA PHE A 195 1.10 -1.70 -15.79
C PHE A 195 0.13 -2.88 -16.02
N THR A 196 -1.02 -2.90 -15.35
CA THR A 196 -2.03 -3.96 -15.50
C THR A 196 -3.08 -3.66 -16.55
N ILE A 197 -3.26 -2.39 -16.92
CA ILE A 197 -4.27 -1.97 -17.89
C ILE A 197 -4.13 -2.64 -19.27
N ASN A 198 -5.27 -2.85 -19.93
CA ASN A 198 -5.29 -3.26 -21.33
C ASN A 198 -5.02 -2.05 -22.23
N VAL A 199 -3.76 -1.91 -22.64
CA VAL A 199 -3.26 -0.80 -23.46
C VAL A 199 -4.06 -0.60 -24.76
N HIS A 200 -4.44 -1.68 -25.44
CA HIS A 200 -5.16 -1.58 -26.71
C HIS A 200 -6.55 -0.94 -26.51
N LEU A 201 -7.29 -1.42 -25.51
CA LEU A 201 -8.60 -0.87 -25.16
C LEU A 201 -8.48 0.55 -24.59
N PHE A 202 -7.44 0.81 -23.78
CA PHE A 202 -7.16 2.14 -23.22
C PHE A 202 -7.00 3.18 -24.32
N PHE A 203 -6.16 2.92 -25.33
CA PHE A 203 -5.97 3.88 -26.43
C PHE A 203 -7.19 4.01 -27.34
N GLN A 204 -8.01 2.97 -27.48
CA GLN A 204 -9.31 3.07 -28.17
C GLN A 204 -10.29 4.00 -27.44
N ALA A 205 -10.27 3.99 -26.10
CA ALA A 205 -11.15 4.80 -25.27
C ALA A 205 -10.53 6.11 -24.80
N PHE A 206 -9.29 6.42 -25.19
CA PHE A 206 -8.49 7.50 -24.62
C PHE A 206 -9.23 8.83 -24.52
N TRP A 207 -9.92 9.24 -25.59
CA TRP A 207 -10.62 10.51 -25.60
C TRP A 207 -11.84 10.55 -24.67
N GLN A 208 -12.51 9.41 -24.49
CA GLN A 208 -13.61 9.29 -23.52
C GLN A 208 -13.07 9.38 -22.09
N LEU A 209 -11.95 8.70 -21.82
CA LEU A 209 -11.29 8.74 -20.52
C LEU A 209 -10.80 10.15 -20.17
N ILE A 210 -10.29 10.92 -21.13
CA ILE A 210 -9.91 12.33 -20.91
C ILE A 210 -11.11 13.21 -20.53
N ILE A 211 -12.27 12.99 -21.16
CA ILE A 211 -13.50 13.72 -20.83
C ILE A 211 -13.97 13.39 -19.41
N PHE A 212 -13.86 12.12 -19.01
CA PHE A 212 -14.18 11.71 -17.64
C PHE A 212 -13.14 12.25 -16.64
N ALA A 213 -11.86 12.12 -16.94
CA ALA A 213 -10.79 12.52 -16.02
C ALA A 213 -10.73 14.03 -15.79
N PHE A 214 -11.01 14.89 -16.76
CA PHE A 214 -10.81 16.34 -16.56
C PHE A 214 -12.13 17.11 -16.37
N PRO A 215 -12.98 17.29 -17.41
CA PRO A 215 -14.26 17.97 -17.26
C PRO A 215 -15.16 17.40 -16.16
N MET A 216 -15.29 16.08 -16.08
CA MET A 216 -16.23 15.46 -15.15
C MET A 216 -15.75 15.54 -13.71
N VAL A 217 -14.44 15.38 -13.47
CA VAL A 217 -13.82 15.56 -12.16
C VAL A 217 -13.93 17.01 -11.70
N LEU A 218 -13.67 17.98 -12.58
CA LEU A 218 -13.89 19.40 -12.28
C LEU A 218 -15.35 19.68 -11.94
N ALA A 219 -16.29 19.14 -12.71
CA ALA A 219 -17.71 19.29 -12.43
C ALA A 219 -18.10 18.65 -11.08
N GLY A 220 -17.56 17.46 -10.77
CA GLY A 220 -17.75 16.79 -9.48
C GLY A 220 -17.17 17.57 -8.31
N ALA A 221 -15.97 18.14 -8.47
CA ALA A 221 -15.34 19.00 -7.47
C ALA A 221 -16.16 20.27 -7.22
N VAL A 222 -16.64 20.93 -8.29
CA VAL A 222 -17.54 22.09 -8.18
C VAL A 222 -18.83 21.71 -7.47
N LEU A 223 -19.48 20.62 -7.86
CA LEU A 223 -20.75 20.20 -7.25
C LEU A 223 -20.58 19.88 -5.76
N SER A 224 -19.55 19.12 -5.41
CA SER A 224 -19.20 18.82 -4.02
C SER A 224 -18.86 20.09 -3.24
N GLY A 225 -18.16 21.05 -3.86
CA GLY A 225 -17.86 22.36 -3.27
C GLY A 225 -19.11 23.21 -3.03
N VAL A 226 -20.07 23.23 -3.97
CA VAL A 226 -21.38 23.88 -3.78
C VAL A 226 -22.10 23.27 -2.59
N VAL A 227 -22.16 21.94 -2.52
CA VAL A 227 -22.78 21.22 -1.38
C VAL A 227 -22.08 21.59 -0.08
N ALA A 228 -20.75 21.59 -0.06
CA ALA A 228 -19.98 21.97 1.13
C ALA A 228 -20.25 23.41 1.57
N ARG A 229 -20.40 24.35 0.64
CA ARG A 229 -20.63 25.77 0.95
C ARG A 229 -22.02 26.05 1.51
N TYR A 230 -23.04 25.37 1.00
CA TYR A 230 -24.44 25.70 1.30
C TYR A 230 -25.16 24.72 2.22
N MET A 231 -24.71 23.46 2.29
CA MET A 231 -25.37 22.42 3.10
C MET A 231 -24.61 22.10 4.39
N LEU A 232 -23.29 22.29 4.43
CA LEU A 232 -22.50 22.02 5.64
C LEU A 232 -22.45 23.26 6.54
N PRO A 233 -22.60 23.12 7.87
CA PRO A 233 -22.70 24.24 8.80
C PRO A 233 -21.34 24.88 9.17
N TYR A 234 -20.27 24.61 8.42
CA TYR A 234 -18.91 24.97 8.80
C TYR A 234 -18.46 26.38 8.36
N GLY A 235 -19.21 27.05 7.49
CA GLY A 235 -18.89 28.41 7.04
C GLY A 235 -17.62 28.53 6.17
N TRP A 236 -17.15 27.42 5.58
CA TRP A 236 -15.91 27.36 4.80
C TRP A 236 -15.91 28.31 3.60
N ASP A 237 -14.75 28.94 3.35
CA ASP A 237 -14.53 29.73 2.14
C ASP A 237 -14.62 28.89 0.86
N TRP A 238 -14.89 29.54 -0.27
CA TRP A 238 -15.01 28.86 -1.56
C TRP A 238 -13.76 28.06 -1.93
N ASN A 239 -12.55 28.56 -1.68
CA ASN A 239 -11.33 27.81 -2.00
C ASN A 239 -11.22 26.53 -1.15
N LEU A 240 -11.63 26.57 0.12
CA LEU A 240 -11.66 25.39 0.98
C LEU A 240 -12.74 24.39 0.54
N CYS A 241 -13.92 24.88 0.19
CA CYS A 241 -14.99 24.05 -0.37
C CYS A 241 -14.55 23.36 -1.67
N MET A 242 -13.86 24.07 -2.55
CA MET A 242 -13.31 23.52 -3.79
C MET A 242 -12.16 22.53 -3.54
N THR A 243 -11.32 22.78 -2.54
CA THR A 243 -10.28 21.84 -2.09
C THR A 243 -10.91 20.54 -1.57
N PHE A 244 -11.97 20.65 -0.76
CA PHE A 244 -12.75 19.49 -0.31
C PHE A 244 -13.39 18.76 -1.50
N GLY A 245 -13.98 19.51 -2.43
CA GLY A 245 -14.56 18.95 -3.65
C GLY A 245 -13.55 18.19 -4.49
N SER A 246 -12.32 18.69 -4.64
CA SER A 246 -11.26 17.98 -5.37
C SER A 246 -10.88 16.65 -4.71
N ILE A 247 -10.81 16.59 -3.38
CA ILE A 247 -10.50 15.34 -2.67
C ILE A 247 -11.59 14.28 -2.92
N ILE A 248 -12.86 14.67 -2.87
CA ILE A 248 -13.99 13.76 -3.07
C ILE A 248 -14.20 13.37 -4.54
N SER A 249 -13.69 14.17 -5.46
CA SER A 249 -13.85 13.90 -6.90
C SER A 249 -13.03 12.71 -7.40
N ALA A 250 -11.99 12.29 -6.68
CA ALA A 250 -11.25 11.06 -6.95
C ALA A 250 -12.16 9.84 -6.77
N THR A 251 -12.22 8.98 -7.78
CA THR A 251 -13.02 7.75 -7.76
C THR A 251 -12.10 6.54 -7.62
N ASP A 252 -12.27 5.78 -6.54
CA ASP A 252 -11.64 4.47 -6.38
C ASP A 252 -12.66 3.34 -6.67
N PRO A 253 -12.49 2.59 -7.78
CA PRO A 253 -13.39 1.53 -8.16
C PRO A 253 -13.00 0.19 -7.53
N VAL A 254 -11.95 0.06 -6.71
CA VAL A 254 -11.42 -1.23 -6.24
C VAL A 254 -12.51 -2.20 -5.75
N ALA A 255 -13.44 -1.71 -4.92
CA ALA A 255 -14.55 -2.54 -4.43
C ALA A 255 -15.56 -2.94 -5.52
N VAL A 256 -15.88 -2.03 -6.44
CA VAL A 256 -16.88 -2.23 -7.50
C VAL A 256 -16.31 -3.04 -8.66
N ALA A 257 -15.05 -2.81 -9.03
CA ALA A 257 -14.31 -3.55 -10.04
C ALA A 257 -14.16 -5.03 -9.65
N GLY A 258 -13.87 -5.31 -8.36
CA GLY A 258 -13.84 -6.69 -7.84
C GLY A 258 -15.19 -7.40 -7.98
N LEU A 259 -16.29 -6.70 -7.69
CA LEU A 259 -17.64 -7.25 -7.86
C LEU A 259 -17.99 -7.49 -9.34
N PHE A 260 -17.71 -6.52 -10.22
CA PHE A 260 -17.97 -6.67 -11.64
C PHE A 260 -17.17 -7.81 -12.27
N ASN A 261 -15.91 -7.99 -11.87
CA ASN A 261 -15.10 -9.13 -12.29
C ASN A 261 -15.69 -10.45 -11.80
N ALA A 262 -16.18 -10.52 -10.55
CA ALA A 262 -16.87 -11.71 -10.04
C ALA A 262 -18.17 -12.02 -10.80
N LEU A 263 -18.84 -11.00 -11.33
CA LEU A 263 -20.06 -11.11 -12.13
C LEU A 263 -19.80 -11.35 -13.63
N GLY A 264 -18.54 -11.41 -14.07
CA GLY A 264 -18.17 -11.65 -15.47
C GLY A 264 -18.39 -10.44 -16.38
N ALA A 265 -18.12 -9.22 -15.87
CA ALA A 265 -18.22 -8.01 -16.67
C ALA A 265 -17.34 -8.05 -17.94
N PRO A 266 -17.77 -7.40 -19.04
CA PRO A 266 -16.97 -7.35 -20.25
C PRO A 266 -15.63 -6.62 -20.03
N PRO A 267 -14.52 -7.07 -20.67
CA PRO A 267 -13.20 -6.42 -20.53
C PRO A 267 -13.16 -4.93 -20.89
N ARG A 268 -14.08 -4.49 -21.76
CA ARG A 268 -14.25 -3.06 -22.08
C ARG A 268 -14.75 -2.25 -20.90
N MET A 269 -15.67 -2.80 -20.12
CA MET A 269 -16.23 -2.14 -18.94
C MET A 269 -15.20 -2.07 -17.81
N GLU A 270 -14.46 -3.16 -17.59
CA GLU A 270 -13.33 -3.18 -16.66
C GLU A 270 -12.27 -2.11 -17.06
N MET A 271 -11.92 -2.03 -18.35
CA MET A 271 -11.00 -1.01 -18.84
C MET A 271 -11.52 0.42 -18.62
N HIS A 272 -12.80 0.70 -18.85
CA HIS A 272 -13.36 2.02 -18.60
C HIS A 272 -13.28 2.40 -17.12
N ILE A 273 -13.65 1.48 -16.23
CA ILE A 273 -13.63 1.69 -14.78
C ILE A 273 -12.20 1.94 -14.28
N SER A 274 -11.25 1.08 -14.66
CA SER A 274 -9.84 1.23 -14.26
C SER A 274 -9.19 2.45 -14.90
N GLY A 275 -9.47 2.72 -16.17
CA GLY A 275 -8.89 3.85 -16.91
C GLY A 275 -9.42 5.20 -16.44
N GLU A 276 -10.71 5.28 -16.08
CA GLU A 276 -11.31 6.48 -15.48
C GLU A 276 -10.66 6.78 -14.14
N SER A 277 -10.62 5.81 -13.23
CA SER A 277 -10.00 5.96 -11.91
C SER A 277 -8.53 6.39 -12.00
N LEU A 278 -7.74 5.70 -12.83
CA LEU A 278 -6.32 5.98 -13.01
C LEU A 278 -6.04 7.43 -13.43
N LEU A 279 -6.83 7.97 -14.35
CA LEU A 279 -6.66 9.36 -14.82
C LEU A 279 -7.33 10.37 -13.89
N ASN A 280 -8.45 10.00 -13.26
CA ASN A 280 -9.14 10.82 -12.28
C ASN A 280 -8.22 11.15 -11.09
N ASP A 281 -7.50 10.16 -10.55
CA ASP A 281 -6.55 10.40 -9.45
C ASP A 281 -5.55 11.52 -9.74
N GLY A 282 -5.01 11.56 -10.97
CA GLY A 282 -4.11 12.63 -11.40
C GLY A 282 -4.78 13.99 -11.48
N SER A 283 -6.01 14.04 -11.99
CA SER A 283 -6.79 15.27 -12.13
C SER A 283 -7.31 15.82 -10.79
N SER A 284 -7.67 14.96 -9.85
CA SER A 284 -8.20 15.35 -8.54
C SER A 284 -7.09 16.00 -7.71
N VAL A 285 -5.88 15.41 -7.73
CA VAL A 285 -4.70 15.95 -7.04
C VAL A 285 -4.24 17.26 -7.68
N LEU A 286 -4.35 17.38 -9.00
CA LEU A 286 -4.12 18.65 -9.70
C LEU A 286 -5.06 19.76 -9.21
N LEU A 287 -6.36 19.48 -9.14
CA LEU A 287 -7.35 20.43 -8.61
C LEU A 287 -7.10 20.73 -7.13
N PHE A 288 -6.77 19.72 -6.33
CA PHE A 288 -6.42 19.87 -4.92
C PHE A 288 -5.23 20.83 -4.74
N ASN A 289 -4.16 20.66 -5.51
CA ASN A 289 -3.00 21.56 -5.44
C ASN A 289 -3.37 23.00 -5.81
N ILE A 290 -4.18 23.21 -6.86
CA ILE A 290 -4.63 24.55 -7.26
C ILE A 290 -5.47 25.21 -6.16
N PHE A 291 -6.51 24.52 -5.67
CA PHE A 291 -7.44 25.13 -4.72
C PHE A 291 -6.87 25.26 -3.31
N SER A 292 -6.03 24.33 -2.87
CA SER A 292 -5.34 24.44 -1.58
C SER A 292 -4.34 25.60 -1.57
N GLN A 293 -3.56 25.79 -2.64
CA GLN A 293 -2.66 26.94 -2.76
C GLN A 293 -3.41 28.27 -2.73
N ARG A 294 -4.56 28.36 -3.43
CA ARG A 294 -5.42 29.56 -3.36
C ARG A 294 -6.01 29.77 -1.98
N PHE A 295 -6.38 28.69 -1.28
CA PHE A 295 -6.90 28.76 0.08
C PHE A 295 -5.85 29.31 1.06
N PHE A 296 -4.62 28.77 1.03
CA PHE A 296 -3.53 29.27 1.88
C PHE A 296 -3.15 30.71 1.57
N TYR A 297 -3.18 31.10 0.28
CA TYR A 297 -3.01 32.48 -0.14
C TYR A 297 -4.08 33.40 0.45
N GLY A 298 -5.36 32.99 0.37
CA GLY A 298 -6.48 33.75 0.94
C GLY A 298 -6.41 33.91 2.46
N MET A 299 -5.72 33.00 3.16
CA MET A 299 -5.45 33.11 4.59
C MET A 299 -4.25 34.00 4.94
N ASN A 300 -3.53 34.55 3.96
CA ASN A 300 -2.31 35.35 4.13
C ASN A 300 -1.22 34.65 4.96
N VAL A 301 -1.07 33.33 4.79
CA VAL A 301 0.01 32.60 5.46
C VAL A 301 1.32 32.91 4.74
N GLU A 302 2.25 33.61 5.39
CA GLU A 302 3.53 33.99 4.78
C GLU A 302 4.29 32.76 4.26
N GLY A 303 4.70 32.81 2.99
CA GLY A 303 5.40 31.72 2.32
C GLY A 303 4.53 30.55 1.85
N PHE A 304 3.21 30.57 2.08
CA PHE A 304 2.29 29.50 1.67
C PHE A 304 1.15 30.01 0.79
N GLY A 305 0.97 29.35 -0.35
CA GLY A 305 -0.08 29.65 -1.31
C GLY A 305 0.29 30.77 -2.30
N GLU A 306 -0.38 30.75 -3.44
CA GLU A 306 -0.20 31.75 -4.49
C GLU A 306 -1.56 32.23 -5.00
N ASP A 307 -1.64 33.49 -5.44
CA ASP A 307 -2.82 33.95 -6.20
C ASP A 307 -2.77 33.33 -7.60
N ILE A 308 -3.57 32.29 -7.81
CA ILE A 308 -3.47 31.48 -9.03
C ILE A 308 -4.36 31.97 -10.18
N GLY A 309 -5.19 33.02 -10.09
CA GLY A 309 -5.96 33.50 -11.26
C GLY A 309 -6.57 32.42 -12.20
N TRP A 310 -6.84 32.77 -13.47
CA TRP A 310 -7.14 31.78 -14.52
C TRP A 310 -5.92 31.47 -15.38
N GLY A 311 -5.13 32.49 -15.74
CA GLY A 311 -3.96 32.34 -16.60
C GLY A 311 -2.88 31.45 -15.98
N LYS A 312 -2.51 31.71 -14.72
CA LYS A 312 -1.54 30.88 -13.98
C LYS A 312 -2.08 29.48 -13.72
N GLY A 313 -3.38 29.34 -13.47
CA GLY A 313 -4.04 28.03 -13.40
C GLY A 313 -3.88 27.20 -14.69
N PHE A 314 -4.06 27.81 -15.86
CA PHE A 314 -3.80 27.15 -17.14
C PHE A 314 -2.32 26.80 -17.31
N GLU A 315 -1.40 27.71 -17.00
CA GLU A 315 0.04 27.44 -17.05
C GLU A 315 0.41 26.25 -16.16
N LEU A 316 -0.07 26.23 -14.91
CA LEU A 316 0.16 25.15 -13.96
C LEU A 316 -0.43 23.84 -14.45
N PHE A 317 -1.64 23.84 -15.04
CA PHE A 317 -2.24 22.67 -15.67
C PHE A 317 -1.32 22.08 -16.75
N PHE A 318 -0.82 22.92 -17.67
CA PHE A 318 0.07 22.48 -18.74
C PHE A 318 1.40 21.98 -18.19
N ARG A 319 2.00 22.68 -17.22
CA ARG A 319 3.25 22.29 -16.55
C ARG A 319 3.10 20.92 -15.87
N LEU A 320 2.08 20.76 -15.03
CA LEU A 320 1.85 19.54 -14.26
C LEU A 320 1.57 18.35 -15.19
N THR A 321 0.74 18.54 -16.23
CA THR A 321 0.34 17.47 -17.15
C THR A 321 1.44 17.10 -18.14
N PHE A 322 1.95 18.06 -18.91
CA PHE A 322 2.95 17.77 -19.96
C PHE A 322 4.35 17.58 -19.38
N GLY A 323 4.71 18.34 -18.34
CA GLY A 323 5.98 18.15 -17.62
C GLY A 323 6.02 16.78 -16.95
N GLY A 324 4.95 16.41 -16.24
CA GLY A 324 4.82 15.06 -15.66
C GLY A 324 4.90 13.98 -16.73
N GLY A 325 4.13 14.11 -17.81
CA GLY A 325 4.14 13.16 -18.93
C GLY A 325 5.50 13.00 -19.59
N LEU A 326 6.23 14.09 -19.82
CA LEU A 326 7.57 14.05 -20.43
C LEU A 326 8.59 13.37 -19.51
N ILE A 327 8.58 13.68 -18.21
CA ILE A 327 9.46 13.02 -17.23
C ILE A 327 9.16 11.52 -17.17
N GLY A 328 7.88 11.16 -17.09
CA GLY A 328 7.43 9.77 -17.10
C GLY A 328 7.85 9.02 -18.36
N LEU A 329 7.72 9.65 -19.53
CA LEU A 329 8.17 9.09 -20.80
C LEU A 329 9.69 8.86 -20.82
N CYS A 330 10.48 9.83 -20.33
CA CYS A 330 11.94 9.70 -20.24
C CYS A 330 12.36 8.52 -19.35
N PHE A 331 11.77 8.39 -18.16
CA PHE A 331 12.02 7.24 -17.27
C PHE A 331 11.56 5.92 -17.90
N GLY A 332 10.36 5.89 -18.49
CA GLY A 332 9.83 4.70 -19.15
C GLY A 332 10.70 4.22 -20.32
N LEU A 333 11.13 5.13 -21.20
CA LEU A 333 12.04 4.81 -22.31
C LEU A 333 13.40 4.34 -21.80
N SER A 334 13.92 4.98 -20.74
CA SER A 334 15.18 4.56 -20.10
C SER A 334 15.06 3.14 -19.55
N SER A 335 13.97 2.81 -18.88
CA SER A 335 13.69 1.45 -18.41
C SER A 335 13.59 0.46 -19.56
N VAL A 336 12.94 0.80 -20.68
CA VAL A 336 12.87 -0.06 -21.88
C VAL A 336 14.25 -0.34 -22.46
N VAL A 337 15.13 0.67 -22.52
CA VAL A 337 16.52 0.50 -22.96
C VAL A 337 17.27 -0.45 -22.01
N ILE A 338 17.15 -0.25 -20.70
CA ILE A 338 17.81 -1.12 -19.71
C ILE A 338 17.26 -2.55 -19.77
N LEU A 339 15.93 -2.73 -19.89
CA LEU A 339 15.30 -4.04 -20.08
C LEU A 339 15.85 -4.75 -21.33
N LYS A 340 16.08 -4.01 -22.42
CA LYS A 340 16.69 -4.55 -23.64
C LYS A 340 18.13 -5.01 -23.40
N LEU A 341 18.91 -4.28 -22.61
CA LEU A 341 20.29 -4.63 -22.26
C LEU A 341 20.34 -5.85 -21.31
N LEU A 342 19.35 -5.97 -20.42
CA LEU A 342 19.17 -7.08 -19.47
C LEU A 342 18.44 -8.30 -20.09
N ASN A 343 18.34 -8.40 -21.41
CA ASN A 343 17.58 -9.46 -22.08
C ASN A 343 18.43 -10.73 -22.26
N ARG A 344 18.81 -11.42 -21.16
CA ARG A 344 19.40 -12.77 -21.23
C ARG A 344 18.42 -13.78 -20.61
N ARG A 345 17.66 -14.42 -21.50
CA ARG A 345 16.49 -15.29 -21.23
C ARG A 345 16.71 -16.55 -20.37
N LEU A 346 17.82 -16.70 -19.66
CA LEU A 346 18.13 -17.91 -18.89
C LEU A 346 18.68 -17.63 -17.48
N SER A 347 18.79 -16.35 -17.08
CA SER A 347 19.24 -15.99 -15.73
C SER A 347 18.06 -15.65 -14.81
N ALA A 348 17.85 -16.46 -13.77
CA ALA A 348 16.82 -16.19 -12.77
C ALA A 348 17.10 -14.89 -11.98
N GLU A 349 18.36 -14.52 -11.81
CA GLU A 349 18.78 -13.27 -11.15
C GLU A 349 18.33 -12.05 -11.95
N GLU A 350 18.44 -12.11 -13.28
CA GLU A 350 18.02 -11.01 -14.15
C GLU A 350 16.51 -10.77 -14.10
N ASN A 351 15.69 -11.80 -13.87
CA ASN A 351 14.25 -11.63 -13.68
C ASN A 351 13.94 -10.75 -12.47
N VAL A 352 14.66 -10.96 -11.36
CA VAL A 352 14.50 -10.16 -10.15
C VAL A 352 14.98 -8.72 -10.42
N VAL A 353 16.11 -8.55 -11.11
CA VAL A 353 16.63 -7.23 -11.48
C VAL A 353 15.66 -6.46 -12.39
N GLN A 354 14.99 -7.13 -13.33
CA GLN A 354 13.96 -6.50 -14.17
C GLN A 354 12.78 -5.98 -13.34
N VAL A 355 12.36 -6.72 -12.31
CA VAL A 355 11.34 -6.25 -11.36
C VAL A 355 11.85 -5.04 -10.57
N VAL A 356 13.04 -5.12 -9.98
CA VAL A 356 13.65 -4.02 -9.23
C VAL A 356 13.78 -2.76 -10.09
N LEU A 357 14.17 -2.89 -11.36
CA LEU A 357 14.22 -1.78 -12.32
C LEU A 357 12.86 -1.07 -12.45
N THR A 358 11.76 -1.82 -12.54
CA THR A 358 10.42 -1.22 -12.64
C THR A 358 10.02 -0.48 -11.36
N ILE A 359 10.39 -0.99 -10.17
CA ILE A 359 10.17 -0.30 -8.90
C ILE A 359 10.94 1.02 -8.88
N THR A 360 12.24 0.96 -9.18
CA THR A 360 13.10 2.13 -9.24
C THR A 360 12.55 3.17 -10.21
N ALA A 361 12.10 2.75 -11.40
CA ALA A 361 11.52 3.65 -12.38
C ALA A 361 10.23 4.32 -11.90
N ALA A 362 9.34 3.57 -11.24
CA ALA A 362 8.10 4.11 -10.69
C ALA A 362 8.38 5.22 -9.67
N TYR A 363 9.17 4.92 -8.63
CA TYR A 363 9.47 5.86 -7.55
C TYR A 363 10.34 7.03 -8.00
N MET A 364 11.35 6.81 -8.85
CA MET A 364 12.18 7.91 -9.36
C MET A 364 11.40 8.82 -10.30
N SER A 365 10.53 8.28 -11.15
CA SER A 365 9.70 9.10 -12.05
C SER A 365 8.75 10.01 -11.27
N TYR A 366 8.18 9.52 -10.16
CA TYR A 366 7.35 10.32 -9.28
C TYR A 366 8.18 11.37 -8.55
N PHE A 367 9.26 10.96 -7.88
CA PHE A 367 10.09 11.85 -7.07
C PHE A 367 10.67 13.00 -7.90
N VAL A 368 11.22 12.71 -9.08
CA VAL A 368 11.78 13.74 -9.96
C VAL A 368 10.69 14.69 -10.45
N ALA A 369 9.52 14.17 -10.83
CA ALA A 369 8.42 15.02 -11.27
C ALA A 369 7.90 15.91 -10.14
N ASP A 370 7.50 15.32 -9.01
CA ASP A 370 6.85 16.01 -7.90
C ASP A 370 7.81 16.93 -7.13
N ILE A 371 8.97 16.41 -6.73
CA ILE A 371 9.89 17.08 -5.80
C ILE A 371 10.88 17.99 -6.53
N LEU A 372 11.46 17.54 -7.65
CA LEU A 372 12.52 18.30 -8.32
C LEU A 372 12.00 19.25 -9.40
N CYS A 373 10.91 18.89 -10.07
CA CYS A 373 10.39 19.64 -11.20
C CYS A 373 9.05 20.33 -10.92
N GLU A 374 8.44 20.11 -9.75
CA GLU A 374 7.08 20.55 -9.37
C GLU A 374 6.07 20.30 -10.51
N CYS A 375 6.16 19.11 -11.08
CA CYS A 375 5.31 18.52 -12.11
C CYS A 375 4.43 17.44 -11.47
N SER A 376 3.42 16.91 -12.18
CA SER A 376 2.58 15.87 -11.59
C SER A 376 3.33 14.53 -11.49
N GLY A 377 3.65 14.12 -10.26
CA GLY A 377 4.20 12.80 -9.95
C GLY A 377 3.30 11.67 -10.45
N ILE A 378 1.98 11.83 -10.30
CA ILE A 378 0.97 10.86 -10.73
C ILE A 378 1.02 10.66 -12.25
N ILE A 379 0.93 11.74 -13.05
CA ILE A 379 0.98 11.64 -14.51
C ILE A 379 2.33 11.09 -14.99
N SER A 380 3.42 11.44 -14.30
CA SER A 380 4.76 10.89 -14.57
C SER A 380 4.79 9.37 -14.37
N THR A 381 4.30 8.87 -13.24
CA THR A 381 4.26 7.43 -12.95
C THR A 381 3.33 6.67 -13.90
N ILE A 382 2.15 7.22 -14.23
CA ILE A 382 1.24 6.65 -15.24
C ILE A 382 1.96 6.52 -16.58
N THR A 383 2.58 7.60 -17.04
CA THR A 383 3.26 7.62 -18.35
C THR A 383 4.46 6.67 -18.37
N CYS A 384 5.22 6.59 -17.27
CA CYS A 384 6.31 5.64 -17.10
C CYS A 384 5.79 4.19 -17.18
N GLY A 385 4.77 3.84 -16.38
CA GLY A 385 4.16 2.50 -16.35
C GLY A 385 3.57 2.09 -17.69
N LEU A 386 2.82 2.99 -18.36
CA LEU A 386 2.28 2.76 -19.70
C LEU A 386 3.39 2.55 -20.73
N THR A 387 4.45 3.35 -20.70
CA THR A 387 5.58 3.22 -21.63
C THR A 387 6.27 1.86 -21.47
N VAL A 388 6.56 1.45 -20.23
CA VAL A 388 7.12 0.13 -19.93
C VAL A 388 6.15 -0.99 -20.33
N LYS A 389 4.84 -0.81 -20.12
CA LYS A 389 3.83 -1.79 -20.53
C LYS A 389 3.73 -1.94 -22.06
N VAL A 390 3.74 -0.84 -22.81
CA VAL A 390 3.61 -0.84 -24.27
C VAL A 390 4.87 -1.38 -24.94
N LEU A 391 6.05 -0.88 -24.54
CA LEU A 391 7.30 -1.12 -25.24
C LEU A 391 8.21 -2.14 -24.54
N GLY A 392 8.08 -2.29 -23.23
CA GLY A 392 8.97 -3.08 -22.39
C GLY A 392 8.47 -4.50 -22.12
N ILE A 393 7.16 -4.77 -22.18
CA ILE A 393 6.58 -6.07 -21.77
C ILE A 393 7.15 -7.25 -22.57
N THR A 394 7.49 -7.06 -23.84
CA THR A 394 8.08 -8.10 -24.69
C THR A 394 9.56 -8.37 -24.40
N LEU A 395 10.20 -7.49 -23.62
CA LEU A 395 11.59 -7.60 -23.17
C LEU A 395 11.69 -8.26 -21.79
N VAL A 396 10.60 -8.28 -21.03
CA VAL A 396 10.52 -8.94 -19.73
C VAL A 396 10.56 -10.45 -19.93
N HIS A 397 11.46 -11.13 -19.22
CA HIS A 397 11.62 -12.56 -19.36
C HIS A 397 10.50 -13.34 -18.66
N ASP A 398 10.23 -13.03 -17.39
CA ASP A 398 9.13 -13.61 -16.62
C ASP A 398 8.08 -12.54 -16.29
N VAL A 399 7.15 -12.37 -17.23
CA VAL A 399 6.03 -11.42 -17.08
C VAL A 399 5.13 -11.81 -15.90
N SER A 400 5.01 -13.11 -15.59
CA SER A 400 4.16 -13.59 -14.51
C SER A 400 4.75 -13.21 -13.15
N LEU A 401 6.06 -13.38 -12.97
CA LEU A 401 6.77 -12.92 -11.78
C LEU A 401 6.57 -11.42 -11.57
N MET A 402 6.77 -10.61 -12.62
CA MET A 402 6.64 -9.16 -12.54
C MET A 402 5.22 -8.73 -12.16
N LEU A 403 4.20 -9.27 -12.83
CA LEU A 403 2.80 -8.96 -12.53
C LEU A 403 2.40 -9.42 -11.12
N ASN A 404 2.83 -10.60 -10.70
CA ASN A 404 2.52 -11.10 -9.36
C ASN A 404 3.22 -10.28 -8.28
N PHE A 405 4.47 -9.86 -8.52
CA PHE A 405 5.17 -8.95 -7.62
C PHE A 405 4.41 -7.64 -7.44
N TRP A 406 4.05 -6.98 -8.54
CA TRP A 406 3.31 -5.72 -8.50
C TRP A 406 1.95 -5.88 -7.81
N ARG A 407 1.24 -6.99 -8.03
CA ARG A 407 -0.02 -7.30 -7.32
C ARG A 407 0.18 -7.45 -5.82
N VAL A 408 1.23 -8.16 -5.39
CA VAL A 408 1.55 -8.31 -3.96
C VAL A 408 1.92 -6.96 -3.35
N LEU A 409 2.73 -6.17 -4.04
CA LEU A 409 3.09 -4.83 -3.59
C LEU A 409 1.86 -3.93 -3.46
N GLY A 410 0.97 -3.94 -4.45
CA GLY A 410 -0.28 -3.19 -4.41
C GLY A 410 -1.18 -3.59 -3.24
N GLU A 411 -1.33 -4.88 -2.98
CA GLU A 411 -2.10 -5.38 -1.83
C GLU A 411 -1.52 -4.88 -0.50
N VAL A 412 -0.19 -4.92 -0.36
CA VAL A 412 0.52 -4.42 0.83
C VAL A 412 0.28 -2.92 1.00
N LEU A 413 0.50 -2.13 -0.05
CA LEU A 413 0.36 -0.67 -0.02
C LEU A 413 -1.09 -0.25 0.24
N ASN A 414 -2.07 -0.85 -0.45
CA ASN A 414 -3.49 -0.57 -0.25
C ASN A 414 -3.92 -0.88 1.19
N THR A 415 -3.57 -2.05 1.70
CA THR A 415 -3.88 -2.44 3.08
C THR A 415 -3.36 -1.41 4.07
N LEU A 416 -2.10 -1.01 3.94
CA LEU A 416 -1.50 0.00 4.81
C LEU A 416 -2.23 1.35 4.71
N LEU A 417 -2.54 1.78 3.48
CA LEU A 417 -3.21 3.07 3.24
C LEU A 417 -4.63 3.09 3.83
N PHE A 418 -5.41 2.02 3.68
CA PHE A 418 -6.75 1.92 4.29
C PHE A 418 -6.70 1.86 5.81
N VAL A 419 -5.76 1.12 6.43
CA VAL A 419 -5.61 1.15 7.90
C VAL A 419 -5.16 2.53 8.37
N LEU A 420 -4.20 3.15 7.68
CA LEU A 420 -3.67 4.47 8.02
C LEU A 420 -4.75 5.55 7.92
N GLY A 421 -5.51 5.58 6.83
CA GLY A 421 -6.65 6.49 6.66
C GLY A 421 -7.74 6.27 7.71
N GLY A 422 -8.04 5.00 8.03
CA GLY A 422 -8.94 4.66 9.13
C GLY A 422 -8.42 5.16 10.47
N THR A 423 -7.14 4.95 10.77
CA THR A 423 -6.48 5.40 12.01
C THR A 423 -6.51 6.91 12.13
N LEU A 424 -6.21 7.63 11.05
CA LEU A 424 -6.28 9.08 11.00
C LEU A 424 -7.72 9.56 11.29
N TRP A 425 -8.71 8.96 10.64
CA TRP A 425 -10.11 9.33 10.86
C TRP A 425 -10.57 9.02 12.29
N GLY A 426 -10.19 7.86 12.83
CA GLY A 426 -10.46 7.46 14.22
C GLY A 426 -9.85 8.43 15.24
N ASN A 427 -8.64 8.91 14.97
CA ASN A 427 -7.98 9.93 15.79
C ASN A 427 -8.77 11.25 15.75
N ILE A 428 -9.18 11.72 14.57
CA ILE A 428 -9.93 12.98 14.40
C ILE A 428 -11.28 12.97 15.13
N ILE A 429 -12.02 11.85 15.09
CA ILE A 429 -13.34 11.76 15.72
C ILE A 429 -13.28 11.52 17.25
N SER A 430 -12.09 11.25 17.80
CA SER A 430 -11.95 11.04 19.25
C SER A 430 -12.28 12.34 20.01
N PRO A 431 -13.06 12.27 21.11
CA PRO A 431 -13.40 13.43 21.92
C PRO A 431 -12.20 14.25 22.43
N SER A 432 -11.04 13.59 22.60
CA SER A 432 -9.79 14.19 23.06
C SER A 432 -9.04 15.00 21.98
N ALA A 433 -9.34 14.80 20.69
CA ALA A 433 -8.68 15.52 19.60
C ALA A 433 -9.01 17.03 19.57
N GLY A 434 -10.18 17.41 20.10
CA GLY A 434 -10.60 18.81 20.25
C GLY A 434 -9.73 19.60 21.23
N SER A 435 -9.15 18.95 22.25
CA SER A 435 -8.30 19.59 23.27
C SER A 435 -6.86 19.83 22.81
N LEU A 436 -6.28 18.96 21.96
CA LEU A 436 -4.89 19.10 21.52
C LEU A 436 -4.69 20.19 20.44
N SER A 437 -5.72 20.48 19.64
CA SER A 437 -5.66 21.59 18.67
C SER A 437 -5.64 22.98 19.33
N LEU A 438 -6.20 23.10 20.54
CA LEU A 438 -6.18 24.33 21.34
C LEU A 438 -4.87 24.50 22.11
N ILE A 439 -4.24 23.42 22.57
CA ILE A 439 -2.97 23.46 23.33
C ILE A 439 -1.76 23.70 22.40
N ARG A 440 -1.79 23.19 21.16
CA ARG A 440 -0.70 23.39 20.20
C ARG A 440 -0.55 24.84 19.72
N ASN A 441 -1.64 25.63 19.76
CA ASN A 441 -1.62 27.05 19.42
C ASN A 441 -1.16 27.95 20.57
N THR A 442 -1.27 27.51 21.83
CA THR A 442 -0.82 28.28 23.00
C THR A 442 0.69 28.13 23.27
N ASP A 443 1.28 26.97 22.96
CA ASP A 443 2.71 26.73 23.22
C ASP A 443 3.65 27.42 22.21
N GLN A 444 3.13 27.92 21.08
CA GLN A 444 3.92 28.73 20.13
C GLN A 444 3.77 30.25 20.31
N SER A 445 2.82 30.73 21.12
CA SER A 445 2.61 32.17 21.35
C SER A 445 3.31 32.73 22.59
N ASP A 446 3.86 31.87 23.46
CA ASP A 446 4.46 32.25 24.75
C ASP A 446 5.99 32.11 24.76
N GLU A 447 6.69 32.62 23.73
CA GLU A 447 8.07 33.08 23.93
C GLU A 447 8.05 34.57 24.32
N PRO A 448 8.30 34.93 25.59
CA PRO A 448 8.45 36.32 25.95
C PRO A 448 9.71 36.86 25.27
N ALA A 449 9.54 37.91 24.47
CA ALA A 449 10.61 38.74 23.95
C ALA A 449 11.57 39.13 25.09
N LYS A 450 12.68 38.39 25.20
CA LYS A 450 13.82 38.82 26.00
C LYS A 450 14.47 39.98 25.24
N GLY A 451 14.09 41.18 25.65
CA GLY A 451 14.86 42.37 25.36
C GLY A 451 16.26 42.23 25.94
N SER A 452 17.24 42.67 25.18
CA SER A 452 18.48 43.20 25.73
C SER A 452 18.95 44.35 24.85
N GLN A 453 19.15 45.47 25.55
CA GLN A 453 19.96 46.62 25.19
C GLN A 453 21.34 46.23 24.64
#